data_AF-A0A376ZIB5-F1
#
_entry.id   AF-A0A376ZIB5-F1
#
_cell.length_a   1.000
_cell.length_b   1.000
_cell.length_c   1.000
_cell.angle_alpha   90.00
_cell.angle_beta   90.00
_cell.angle_gamma   90.00
#
_symmetry.space_group_name_H-M   'P 1'
#
loop_
_entity.id
_entity.type
_entity.pdbx_description
1 polymer ?
#
loop_
_entity_poly.entity_id
_entity_poly.type
_entity_poly.pdbx_seq_one_letter_code
_entity_poly.pdbx_strand_id
1 'polypeptide(L)' 'MARVTLRITGTQLLCQDEHPSLLAALESHNVAVEYQCREGYCGSCRTRLVCRSG' A
#
# COMPACT_ATOMS: atom_id res chain seq x y z
N MET A 1 -8.64 4.50 10.19
CA MET A 1 -7.95 3.18 10.22
C MET A 1 -8.59 2.15 9.29
N ALA A 2 -7.80 1.48 8.45
CA ALA A 2 -8.25 0.43 7.53
C ALA A 2 -7.28 -0.76 7.50
N ARG A 3 -7.77 -1.98 7.24
CA ARG A 3 -6.92 -3.17 7.04
C ARG A 3 -6.80 -3.48 5.56
N VAL A 4 -5.58 -3.73 5.10
CA VAL A 4 -5.30 -4.14 3.72
C VAL A 4 -4.57 -5.48 3.73
N THR A 5 -4.92 -6.36 2.80
CA THR A 5 -4.24 -7.65 2.63
C THR A 5 -3.46 -7.64 1.31
N LEU A 6 -2.17 -7.94 1.37
CA LEU A 6 -1.33 -8.13 0.20
C LEU A 6 -1.58 -9.52 -0.37
N ARG A 7 -2.21 -9.60 -1.54
CA ARG A 7 -2.58 -10.90 -2.12
C ARG A 7 -1.38 -11.81 -2.40
N ILE A 8 -0.22 -11.25 -2.74
CA ILE A 8 0.96 -12.02 -3.15
C ILE A 8 1.57 -12.76 -1.96
N THR A 9 1.68 -12.10 -0.81
CA THR A 9 2.34 -12.65 0.39
C THR A 9 1.35 -13.13 1.44
N GLY A 10 0.07 -12.76 1.34
CA GLY A 10 -0.95 -12.97 2.38
C GLY A 10 -0.81 -12.02 3.58
N THR A 11 0.19 -11.14 3.58
CA THR A 11 0.46 -10.22 4.70
C THR A 11 -0.70 -9.23 4.88
N GLN A 12 -1.10 -9.03 6.13
CA GLN A 12 -2.07 -8.01 6.50
C GLN A 12 -1.34 -6.80 7.08
N LEU A 13 -1.65 -5.61 6.57
CA LEU A 13 -1.13 -4.34 7.03
C LEU A 13 -2.26 -3.46 7.56
N LEU A 14 -1.93 -2.65 8.56
CA LEU A 14 -2.85 -1.69 9.15
C LEU A 14 -2.52 -0.29 8.63
N CYS A 15 -3.42 0.27 7.84
CA CYS A 15 -3.37 1.69 7.46
C CYS A 15 -3.92 2.52 8.61
N GLN A 16 -3.00 3.09 9.39
CA GLN A 16 -3.29 4.08 10.43
C GLN A 16 -3.48 5.48 9.83
N ASP A 17 -4.15 6.38 10.54
CA ASP A 17 -4.44 7.74 10.08
C ASP A 17 -3.18 8.58 9.83
N GLU A 18 -2.07 8.25 10.47
CA GLU A 18 -0.76 8.88 10.26
C GLU A 18 -0.16 8.57 8.89
N HIS A 19 -0.65 7.55 8.17
CA HIS A 19 -0.16 7.22 6.84
C HIS A 19 -0.91 8.03 5.78
N PRO A 20 -0.25 8.97 5.09
CA PRO A 20 -0.91 9.80 4.07
C PRO A 20 -1.31 9.03 2.81
N SER A 21 -0.81 7.81 2.63
CA SER A 21 -1.11 6.97 1.46
C SER A 21 -0.85 5.49 1.75
N LEU A 22 -1.36 4.61 0.86
CA LEU A 22 -1.02 3.19 0.89
C LEU A 22 0.49 2.96 0.77
N LEU A 23 1.18 3.75 -0.05
CA LEU A 23 2.63 3.66 -0.22
C LEU A 23 3.35 3.90 1.12
N ALA A 24 2.97 4.95 1.86
CA ALA A 24 3.55 5.24 3.17
C ALA A 24 3.25 4.14 4.20
N ALA A 25 2.07 3.52 4.15
CA ALA A 25 1.75 2.38 5.01
C ALA A 25 2.58 1.13 4.66
N LEU A 26 2.87 0.89 3.38
CA LEU A 26 3.76 -0.21 2.97
C LEU A 26 5.19 0.02 3.46
N GLU A 27 5.70 1.24 3.30
CA GLU A 27 7.03 1.63 3.77
C GLU A 27 7.16 1.50 5.30
N SER A 28 6.16 1.95 6.06
CA SER A 28 6.19 1.84 7.54
C SER A 28 6.19 0.39 8.04
N HIS A 29 5.62 -0.54 7.26
CA HIS A 29 5.61 -1.97 7.56
C HIS A 29 6.80 -2.72 6.92
N ASN A 30 7.82 -2.02 6.41
CA ASN A 30 9.00 -2.59 5.74
C ASN A 30 8.64 -3.51 4.55
N VAL A 31 7.55 -3.23 3.85
CA VAL A 31 7.17 -3.97 2.64
C VAL A 31 7.91 -3.36 1.44
N ALA A 32 8.72 -4.17 0.76
CA ALA A 32 9.39 -3.75 -0.46
C ALA A 32 8.36 -3.47 -1.56
N VAL A 33 8.31 -2.21 -2.01
CA VAL A 33 7.45 -1.74 -3.09
C VAL A 33 8.25 -0.82 -4.00
N GLU A 34 8.10 -0.98 -5.31
CA GLU A 34 8.74 -0.09 -6.27
C GLU A 34 8.05 1.28 -6.25
N TYR A 35 8.83 2.36 -6.17
CA TYR A 35 8.34 3.72 -6.26
C TYR A 35 9.41 4.64 -6.85
N GLN A 36 8.98 5.78 -7.40
CA GLN A 36 9.90 6.78 -7.94
C GLN A 36 9.43 8.20 -7.62
N CYS A 37 8.35 8.65 -8.27
CA CYS A 37 7.95 10.04 -8.24
C CYS A 37 7.25 10.50 -6.95
N ARG A 38 6.56 9.61 -6.21
CA ARG A 38 5.68 9.94 -5.06
C ARG A 38 4.57 10.98 -5.33
N GLU A 39 4.41 11.38 -6.58
CA GLU A 39 3.45 12.39 -7.04
C GLU A 39 2.34 11.79 -7.94
N GLY A 40 2.42 10.49 -8.25
CA GLY A 40 1.33 9.76 -8.91
C GLY A 40 1.35 9.72 -10.44
N TYR A 41 2.33 10.33 -11.12
CA TYR A 41 2.39 10.34 -12.60
C TYR A 41 3.26 9.24 -13.23
N CYS A 42 4.27 8.72 -12.52
CA CYS A 42 5.23 7.76 -13.06
C CYS A 42 4.70 6.31 -13.13
N GLY A 43 3.75 5.95 -12.25
CA GLY A 43 3.14 4.62 -12.24
C GLY A 43 3.99 3.49 -11.65
N SER A 44 5.19 3.73 -11.14
CA SER A 44 6.07 2.68 -10.56
C SER A 44 5.41 1.93 -9.39
N CYS A 45 4.66 2.64 -8.53
CA CYS A 45 3.97 2.05 -7.38
C CYS A 45 2.53 1.61 -7.69
N ARG A 46 2.18 1.35 -8.96
CA ARG A 46 0.82 0.99 -9.35
C ARG A 46 0.44 -0.38 -8.78
N THR A 47 -0.67 -0.43 -8.04
CA THR A 47 -1.22 -1.67 -7.47
C THR A 47 -2.61 -1.94 -8.01
N ARG A 48 -3.02 -3.21 -8.01
CA ARG A 48 -4.36 -3.64 -8.43
C ARG A 48 -5.20 -3.96 -7.20
N LEU A 49 -6.32 -3.27 -7.03
CA LEU A 49 -7.34 -3.66 -6.07
C LEU A 49 -8.01 -4.95 -6.54
N VAL A 50 -7.94 -6.00 -5.72
CA VAL A 50 -8.42 -7.34 -6.09
C VAL A 50 -9.82 -7.59 -5.54
N CYS A 51 -10.02 -7.21 -4.29
CA CYS A 51 -11.27 -7.32 -3.58
C CYS A 51 -11.38 -6.11 -2.65
N ARG A 52 -12.62 -5.68 -2.41
CA ARG A 52 -12.94 -4.71 -1.37
C ARG A 52 -13.66 -5.49 -0.27
N SER A 53 -12.96 -5.73 0.83
CA SER A 53 -13.59 -6.22 2.06
C SER A 53 -14.34 -5.04 2.70
N GLY A 54 -15.65 -5.21 2.88
CA GLY A 54 -16.53 -4.25 3.55
C GLY A 54 -16.30 -4.20 5.05
#